data_AF-A0A0B2NUY6-F1
#
_entry.id   AF-A0A0B2NUY6-F1
#
_cell.length_a   1.000
_cell.length_b   1.000
_cell.length_c   1.000
_cell.angle_alpha   90.00
_cell.angle_beta   90.00
_cell.angle_gamma   90.00
#
_symmetry.space_group_name_H-M   'P 1'
#
loop_
_entity.id
_entity.type
_entity.pdbx_description
1 polymer ?
#
loop_
_entity_poly.entity_id
_entity_poly.type
_entity_poly.pdbx_seq_one_letter_code
_entity_poly.pdbx_strand_id
1 'polypeptide(L)'
;MDENREIVQGVSQDVLETVIPKRGGPVLVLAGKYKGVYGSMAERDLDQETAIVRDADTHELLNVKLEQIAEYIGDPSLLGH
;
A
#
# COMPACT_ATOMS: atom_id res chain seq x y z
N MET A 1 -15.90 0.28 -2.67
CA MET A 1 -15.58 1.64 -3.15
C MET A 1 -16.85 2.17 -3.79
N ASP A 2 -17.28 3.37 -3.41
CA ASP A 2 -18.40 4.02 -4.09
C ASP A 2 -18.02 4.22 -5.57
N GLU A 3 -18.92 3.83 -6.46
CA GLU A 3 -18.72 3.84 -7.91
C GLU A 3 -18.93 5.23 -8.53
N ASN A 4 -19.42 6.19 -7.74
CA ASN A 4 -19.77 7.54 -8.19
C ASN A 4 -18.58 8.43 -8.57
N ARG A 5 -17.34 7.99 -8.36
CA ARG A 5 -16.08 8.69 -8.72
C ARG A 5 -16.07 10.18 -8.35
N GLU A 6 -16.67 10.54 -7.22
CA GLU A 6 -16.66 11.91 -6.73
C GLU A 6 -15.29 12.26 -6.13
N ILE A 7 -14.78 13.44 -6.45
CA ILE A 7 -13.53 13.94 -5.86
C ILE A 7 -13.87 14.64 -4.55
N VAL A 8 -13.48 14.04 -3.44
CA VAL A 8 -13.58 14.65 -2.10
C VAL A 8 -12.20 15.18 -1.71
N GLN A 9 -12.12 16.46 -1.34
CA GLN A 9 -10.87 17.14 -0.99
C GLN A 9 -10.97 17.82 0.37
N GLY A 10 -9.83 18.19 0.95
CA GLY A 10 -9.78 18.87 2.26
C GLY A 10 -10.11 17.97 3.45
N VAL A 11 -10.09 16.64 3.26
CA VAL A 11 -10.33 15.66 4.32
C VAL A 11 -9.07 15.52 5.16
N SER A 12 -9.24 15.57 6.47
CA SER A 12 -8.12 15.38 7.40
C SER A 12 -7.63 13.94 7.36
N GLN A 13 -6.32 13.72 7.41
CA GLN A 13 -5.77 12.36 7.29
C GLN A 13 -6.15 11.46 8.47
N ASP A 14 -6.39 12.01 9.65
CA ASP A 14 -6.81 11.28 10.85
C ASP A 14 -8.21 10.65 10.75
N VAL A 15 -9.03 11.06 9.77
CA VAL A 15 -10.34 10.45 9.51
C VAL A 15 -10.32 9.47 8.32
N LEU A 16 -9.14 9.18 7.78
CA LEU A 16 -8.94 8.24 6.67
C LEU A 16 -8.36 6.92 7.18
N GLU A 17 -8.77 5.83 6.54
CA GLU A 17 -8.18 4.51 6.74
C GLU A 17 -7.67 3.97 5.40
N THR A 18 -6.57 3.23 5.46
CA THR A 18 -6.00 2.55 4.30
C THR A 18 -6.76 1.26 4.01
N VAL A 19 -6.87 0.92 2.72
CA VAL A 19 -7.37 -0.40 2.33
C VAL A 19 -6.20 -1.37 2.32
N ILE A 20 -6.31 -2.44 3.12
CA ILE A 20 -5.33 -3.53 3.11
C ILE A 20 -5.46 -4.30 1.78
N PRO A 21 -4.39 -4.37 0.97
CA PRO A 21 -4.41 -5.06 -0.32
C PRO A 21 -4.76 -6.55 -0.20
N LYS A 22 -5.35 -7.10 -1.25
CA LYS A 22 -5.45 -8.56 -1.42
C LYS A 22 -4.06 -9.15 -1.68
N ARG A 23 -3.88 -10.43 -1.38
CA ARG A 23 -2.66 -11.18 -1.76
C ARG A 23 -2.46 -11.11 -3.27
N GLY A 24 -1.24 -10.81 -3.70
CA GLY A 24 -0.86 -10.54 -5.09
C GLY A 24 -1.27 -9.15 -5.61
N GLY A 25 -2.05 -8.38 -4.85
CA GLY A 25 -2.48 -7.05 -5.23
C GLY A 25 -1.36 -6.01 -5.14
N PRO A 26 -1.48 -4.89 -5.87
CA PRO A 26 -0.50 -3.81 -5.88
C PRO A 26 -0.47 -3.08 -4.54
N VAL A 27 0.74 -2.80 -4.06
CA VAL A 27 0.99 -2.17 -2.75
C VAL A 27 1.93 -0.99 -2.91
N LEU A 28 1.63 0.09 -2.22
CA LEU A 28 2.58 1.19 -1.99
C LEU A 28 2.86 1.31 -0.50
N VAL A 29 4.14 1.40 -0.13
CA VAL A 29 4.56 1.68 1.25
C VAL A 29 4.55 3.19 1.50
N LEU A 30 3.68 3.65 2.39
CA LEU A 30 3.40 5.05 2.68
C LEU A 30 4.29 5.63 3.79
N ALA A 31 4.83 4.78 4.68
CA ALA A 31 5.59 5.20 5.85
C ALA A 31 6.65 4.17 6.29
N GLY A 32 7.55 4.58 7.17
CA GLY A 32 8.62 3.74 7.71
C GLY A 32 9.84 3.63 6.80
N LYS A 33 10.71 2.64 7.10
CA LYS A 33 12.03 2.48 6.44
C LYS A 33 11.96 2.21 4.93
N TYR A 34 10.84 1.68 4.44
CA TYR A 34 10.63 1.31 3.04
C TYR A 34 9.66 2.25 2.32
N LYS A 35 9.41 3.44 2.87
CA LYS A 35 8.51 4.42 2.25
C LYS A 35 8.88 4.68 0.78
N GLY A 36 7.88 4.66 -0.09
CA GLY A 36 8.02 4.85 -1.53
C GLY A 36 8.13 3.54 -2.31
N VAL A 37 8.42 2.42 -1.64
CA VAL A 37 8.49 1.12 -2.33
C VAL A 37 7.11 0.75 -2.88
N TYR A 38 7.10 0.41 -4.17
CA TYR A 38 5.99 -0.21 -4.86
C TYR A 38 6.25 -1.69 -5.07
N GLY A 39 5.21 -2.50 -4.92
CA GLY A 39 5.35 -3.95 -5.02
C GLY A 39 4.02 -4.68 -5.01
N SER A 40 4.09 -5.97 -4.68
CA SER A 40 2.90 -6.82 -4.54
C SER A 40 2.84 -7.47 -3.16
N MET A 41 1.62 -7.63 -2.64
CA MET A 41 1.37 -8.27 -1.35
C MET A 41 1.69 -9.77 -1.43
N ALA A 42 2.79 -10.20 -0.85
CA ALA A 42 3.15 -11.63 -0.83
C ALA A 42 2.34 -12.38 0.23
N GLU A 43 2.32 -11.85 1.46
CA GLU A 43 1.68 -12.45 2.64
C GLU A 43 1.21 -11.38 3.62
N ARG A 44 0.23 -11.72 4.46
CA ARG A 44 -0.21 -10.86 5.57
C ARG A 44 -0.47 -11.70 6.81
N ASP A 45 -0.15 -11.13 7.96
CA ASP A 45 -0.44 -11.64 9.28
C ASP A 45 -1.30 -10.59 10.01
N LEU A 46 -2.57 -10.93 10.23
CA LEU A 46 -3.52 -10.03 10.90
C LEU A 46 -3.36 -10.03 12.42
N ASP A 47 -2.78 -11.10 12.99
CA ASP A 47 -2.57 -11.20 14.43
C ASP A 47 -1.38 -10.32 14.86
N GLN A 48 -0.35 -10.25 14.01
CA GLN A 48 0.82 -9.39 14.22
C GLN A 48 0.71 -8.02 13.53
N GLU A 49 -0.36 -7.78 12.78
CA GLU A 49 -0.59 -6.56 11.98
C GLU A 49 0.58 -6.25 11.03
N THR A 50 1.14 -7.28 10.40
CA THR A 50 2.27 -7.17 9.46
C THR A 50 1.96 -7.77 8.08
N ALA A 51 2.76 -7.37 7.10
CA ALA A 51 2.73 -7.91 5.75
C ALA A 51 4.13 -8.10 5.20
N ILE A 52 4.23 -9.04 4.26
CA ILE A 52 5.40 -9.20 3.40
C ILE A 52 5.05 -8.61 2.03
N VAL A 53 5.79 -7.60 1.62
CA VAL A 53 5.71 -6.99 0.29
C VAL A 53 6.89 -7.48 -0.55
N ARG A 54 6.62 -7.91 -1.78
CA ARG A 54 7.67 -8.15 -2.77
C ARG A 54 7.86 -6.89 -3.59
N ASP A 55 9.02 -6.25 -3.42
CA ASP A 55 9.43 -5.09 -4.19
C ASP A 55 9.40 -5.40 -5.70
N ALA A 56 8.85 -4.49 -6.50
CA ALA A 56 8.63 -4.72 -7.94
C ALA A 56 9.94 -4.73 -8.75
N ASP A 57 10.94 -3.96 -8.31
CA ASP A 57 12.18 -3.77 -9.05
C ASP A 57 13.21 -4.83 -8.66
N THR A 58 13.43 -4.99 -7.35
CA THR A 58 14.48 -5.82 -6.77
C THR A 58 14.02 -7.23 -6.43
N HIS A 59 12.71 -7.46 -6.35
CA HIS A 59 12.10 -8.71 -5.87
C HIS A 59 12.44 -9.06 -4.41
N GLU A 60 13.01 -8.12 -3.65
CA GLU A 60 13.26 -8.30 -2.21
C GLU A 60 11.94 -8.43 -1.43
N LEU A 61 11.99 -9.22 -0.35
CA LEU A 61 10.85 -9.41 0.56
C LEU A 61 10.98 -8.46 1.75
N LEU A 62 10.05 -7.54 1.87
CA LEU A 62 10.04 -6.48 2.85
C LEU A 62 8.97 -6.75 3.90
N ASN A 63 9.38 -6.84 5.17
CA ASN A 63 8.45 -6.87 6.29
C ASN A 63 8.05 -5.44 6.67
N VAL A 64 6.75 -5.17 6.61
CA VAL A 64 6.12 -3.87 6.88
C VAL A 64 4.91 -4.06 7.79
N LYS A 65 4.50 -3.01 8.49
CA LYS A 65 3.21 -3.03 9.18
C LYS A 65 2.06 -2.79 8.21
N LEU A 66 0.88 -3.31 8.52
CA LEU A 66 -0.32 -3.07 7.71
C LEU A 66 -0.70 -1.58 7.66
N GLU A 67 -0.53 -0.83 8.76
CA GLU A 67 -0.77 0.62 8.81
C GLU A 67 0.16 1.44 7.88
N GLN A 68 1.28 0.85 7.43
CA GLN A 68 2.27 1.52 6.61
C GLN A 68 2.02 1.37 5.11
N ILE A 69 1.00 0.62 4.70
CA ILE A 69 0.78 0.26 3.30
C ILE A 69 -0.66 0.54 2.86
N ALA A 70 -0.84 0.72 1.56
CA ALA A 70 -2.17 0.80 0.96
C ALA A 70 -2.22 0.09 -0.38
N GLU A 71 -3.41 -0.32 -0.79
CA GLU A 71 -3.67 -0.75 -2.17
C GLU A 71 -3.39 0.42 -3.13
N TYR A 72 -2.53 0.17 -4.12
CA TYR A 72 -2.17 1.18 -5.10
C TYR A 72 -2.95 0.97 -6.40
N ILE A 73 -3.85 1.91 -6.71
CA ILE A 73 -4.71 1.88 -7.91
C ILE A 73 -4.26 2.85 -9.01
N GLY A 74 -3.15 3.55 -8.81
CA GLY A 74 -2.57 4.48 -9.79
C GLY A 74 -1.72 3.77 -10.84
N ASP A 75 -1.18 4.54 -11.79
CA ASP A 75 -0.18 4.08 -12.74
C ASP A 75 1.21 4.07 -12.06
N PRO A 76 1.84 2.89 -11.87
CA PRO A 76 3.13 2.80 -11.17
C PRO A 76 4.26 3.55 -11.88
N SER A 77 4.17 3.78 -13.19
CA SER A 77 5.18 4.54 -13.93
C SER A 77 5.28 6.01 -13.48
N LEU A 78 4.28 6.50 -12.76
CA LEU A 78 4.24 7.86 -12.21
C LEU A 78 4.93 7.98 -10.84
N LEU A 79 5.35 6.87 -10.22
CA LEU A 79 5.92 6.89 -8.87
C LEU A 79 7.33 7.47 -8.78
N GLY A 80 8.02 7.63 -9.92
CA GLY A 80 9.37 8.20 -10.00
C GLY A 80 10.40 7.26 -9.36
N HIS A 81 11.22 6.62 -10.19
CA HIS A 81 12.35 5.79 -9.74
C HIS A 81 13.61 6.63 -9.57
#